data_AF-A0A1I6GL06-F1
#
_entry.id   AF-A0A1I6GL06-F1
#
_cell.length_a   1.000
_cell.length_b   1.000
_cell.length_c   1.000
_cell.angle_alpha   90.00
_cell.angle_beta   90.00
_cell.angle_gamma   90.00
#
_symmetry.space_group_name_H-M   'P 1'
#
loop_
_entity.id
_entity.type
_entity.pdbx_description
1 polymer ?
#
loop_
_entity_poly.entity_id
_entity_poly.type
_entity_poly.pdbx_seq_one_letter_code
_entity_poly.pdbx_strand_id
1 'polypeptide(L)'
;MSTSGWRRRVGDEWGQLTGGPLSATWWLTRAVLRVAFMEAIFMFIMLLNTRPEVLEGVIAGSEPWWALLVAIVTTPILLGAFLFVAVVSFVLPFLPRRDPSRPGAWR
;
A
#
# COMPACT_ATOMS: atom_id res chain seq x y z
N MET A 1 5.73 -25.01 13.57
CA MET A 1 4.89 -24.05 12.82
C MET A 1 3.58 -23.85 13.57
N SER A 2 3.37 -22.76 14.30
CA SER A 2 2.03 -22.48 14.84
C SER A 2 1.22 -21.73 13.78
N THR A 3 0.85 -22.42 12.70
CA THR A 3 -0.05 -21.89 11.65
C THR A 3 -1.39 -21.42 12.19
N SER A 4 -1.72 -21.74 13.45
CA SER A 4 -2.93 -21.33 14.14
C SER A 4 -3.07 -19.81 14.30
N GLY A 5 -1.99 -19.08 14.55
CA GLY A 5 -2.01 -17.63 14.75
C GLY A 5 -2.29 -16.86 13.47
N TRP A 6 -1.50 -17.12 12.43
CA TRP A 6 -1.71 -16.59 11.10
C TRP A 6 -3.07 -16.98 10.50
N ARG A 7 -3.48 -18.26 10.55
CA ARG A 7 -4.79 -18.70 10.02
C ARG A 7 -5.96 -18.03 10.73
N ARG A 8 -5.88 -17.84 12.05
CA ARG A 8 -6.93 -17.13 12.80
C ARG A 8 -7.06 -15.70 12.32
N ARG A 9 -5.95 -14.98 12.15
CA ARG A 9 -5.95 -13.60 11.63
C ARG A 9 -6.52 -13.52 10.22
N VAL A 10 -6.10 -14.42 9.32
CA VAL A 10 -6.66 -14.48 7.96
C VAL A 10 -8.17 -14.73 8.02
N GLY A 11 -8.62 -15.62 8.93
CA GLY A 11 -10.04 -15.84 9.20
C GLY A 11 -10.77 -14.60 9.70
N ASP A 12 -10.16 -13.82 10.60
CA ASP A 12 -10.74 -12.58 11.12
C ASP A 12 -10.84 -11.48 10.03
N GLU A 13 -9.80 -11.31 9.22
CA GLU A 13 -9.78 -10.36 8.09
C GLU A 13 -10.79 -10.76 7.01
N TRP A 14 -10.87 -12.06 6.71
CA TRP A 14 -11.87 -12.60 5.78
C TRP A 14 -13.30 -12.46 6.33
N GLY A 15 -13.48 -12.73 7.62
CA GLY A 15 -14.77 -12.55 8.30
C GLY A 15 -15.23 -11.09 8.32
N GLN A 16 -14.33 -10.11 8.40
CA GLN A 16 -14.70 -8.70 8.28
C GLN A 16 -15.15 -8.34 6.85
N LEU A 17 -14.48 -8.90 5.85
CA LEU A 17 -14.84 -8.75 4.44
C LEU A 17 -16.18 -9.39 4.09
N THR A 18 -16.51 -10.55 4.65
CA THR A 18 -17.72 -11.31 4.29
C THR A 18 -18.85 -11.23 5.31
N GLY A 19 -18.61 -10.63 6.48
CA GLY A 19 -19.54 -10.67 7.62
C GLY A 19 -20.78 -9.78 7.48
N GLY A 20 -20.67 -8.67 6.74
CA GLY A 20 -21.79 -7.75 6.49
C GLY A 20 -21.35 -6.44 5.83
N PRO A 21 -22.30 -5.62 5.33
CA PRO A 21 -21.98 -4.43 4.55
C PRO A 21 -21.18 -3.38 5.33
N LEU A 22 -21.48 -3.18 6.62
CA LEU A 22 -20.73 -2.22 7.45
C LEU A 22 -19.30 -2.68 7.76
N SER A 23 -19.10 -3.97 8.08
CA SER A 23 -17.76 -4.50 8.36
C SER A 23 -16.89 -4.53 7.11
N ALA A 24 -17.48 -4.90 5.97
CA ALA A 24 -16.80 -4.90 4.67
C ALA A 24 -16.42 -3.48 4.24
N THR A 25 -17.33 -2.51 4.40
CA THR A 25 -17.06 -1.09 4.10
C THR A 25 -15.92 -0.57 4.97
N TRP A 26 -15.96 -0.85 6.27
CA TRP A 26 -14.89 -0.43 7.18
C TRP A 26 -13.54 -1.08 6.85
N TRP A 27 -13.55 -2.36 6.47
CA TRP A 27 -12.36 -3.05 6.01
C TRP A 27 -11.78 -2.40 4.75
N LEU A 28 -12.63 -2.13 3.75
CA LEU A 28 -12.24 -1.48 2.50
C LEU A 28 -11.69 -0.08 2.74
N THR A 29 -12.34 0.74 3.58
CA THR A 29 -11.83 2.07 3.95
C THR A 29 -10.44 2.00 4.55
N ARG A 30 -10.20 1.07 5.50
CA ARG A 30 -8.86 0.87 6.08
C ARG A 30 -7.84 0.36 5.06
N ALA A 31 -8.27 -0.51 4.13
CA ALA A 31 -7.41 -0.99 3.06
C ALA A 31 -7.00 0.14 2.11
N VAL A 32 -7.95 0.97 1.68
CA VAL A 32 -7.71 2.15 0.84
C VAL A 32 -6.78 3.14 1.54
N LEU A 33 -7.03 3.49 2.80
CA LEU A 33 -6.16 4.39 3.56
C LEU A 33 -4.73 3.85 3.67
N ARG A 34 -4.56 2.55 3.91
CA ARG A 34 -3.26 1.91 3.99
C ARG A 34 -2.52 1.95 2.64
N VAL A 35 -3.21 1.62 1.56
CA VAL A 35 -2.65 1.69 0.21
C VAL A 35 -2.26 3.13 -0.12
N ALA A 36 -3.16 4.09 0.08
CA ALA A 36 -2.89 5.50 -0.19
C ALA A 36 -1.69 6.04 0.61
N PHE A 37 -1.58 5.66 1.89
CA PHE A 37 -0.44 6.05 2.72
C PHE A 37 0.88 5.46 2.22
N MET A 38 0.91 4.17 1.88
CA MET A 38 2.10 3.53 1.34
C MET A 38 2.49 4.12 -0.02
N GLU A 39 1.53 4.34 -0.90
CA GLU A 39 1.75 5.00 -2.20
C GLU A 39 2.31 6.40 -2.03
N ALA A 40 1.74 7.21 -1.14
CA ALA A 40 2.22 8.58 -0.93
C ALA A 40 3.71 8.61 -0.58
N ILE A 41 4.17 7.71 0.31
CA ILE A 41 5.57 7.65 0.71
C ILE A 41 6.44 7.08 -0.42
N PHE A 42 6.07 5.93 -0.96
CA PHE A 42 6.88 5.24 -1.97
C PHE A 42 6.98 6.04 -3.27
N MET A 43 5.87 6.56 -3.76
CA MET A 43 5.86 7.34 -5.00
C MET A 43 6.56 8.68 -4.83
N PHE A 44 6.47 9.31 -3.66
CA PHE A 44 7.27 10.50 -3.38
C PHE A 44 8.77 10.22 -3.50
N ILE A 45 9.25 9.13 -2.87
CA ILE A 45 10.66 8.72 -2.97
C ILE A 45 11.04 8.37 -4.41
N MET A 46 10.19 7.62 -5.12
CA MET A 46 10.45 7.23 -6.51
C MET A 46 10.48 8.43 -7.45
N LEU A 47 9.59 9.41 -7.26
CA LEU A 47 9.57 10.64 -8.05
C LEU A 47 10.80 11.48 -7.78
N LEU A 48 11.23 11.64 -6.52
CA LEU A 48 12.49 12.31 -6.19
C LEU A 48 13.69 11.68 -6.90
N ASN A 49 13.70 10.36 -7.07
CA ASN A 49 14.82 9.66 -7.70
C ASN A 49 14.75 9.63 -9.24
N THR A 50 13.56 9.60 -9.83
CA THR A 50 13.39 9.34 -11.27
C THR A 50 12.88 10.52 -12.07
N ARG A 51 12.13 11.43 -11.45
CA ARG A 51 11.48 12.58 -12.07
C ARG A 51 11.46 13.80 -11.11
N PRO A 52 12.61 14.22 -10.53
CA PRO A 52 12.65 15.35 -9.61
C PRO A 52 12.10 16.64 -10.25
N GLU A 53 12.29 16.82 -11.56
CA GLU A 53 11.83 17.98 -12.32
C GLU A 53 10.29 18.17 -12.26
N VAL A 54 9.52 17.08 -12.22
CA VAL A 54 8.06 17.15 -12.11
C VAL A 54 7.65 17.61 -10.71
N LEU A 55 8.36 17.12 -9.69
CA LEU A 55 8.10 17.50 -8.30
C LEU A 55 8.45 18.97 -8.07
N GLU A 56 9.61 19.40 -8.56
CA GLU A 56 10.04 20.80 -8.51
C GLU A 56 9.07 21.71 -9.27
N GLY A 57 8.60 21.28 -10.45
CA GLY A 57 7.62 22.04 -11.22
C GLY A 57 6.29 22.24 -10.48
N VAL A 58 5.81 21.21 -9.78
CA VAL A 58 4.59 21.32 -8.96
C VAL A 58 4.80 22.21 -7.74
N ILE A 59 5.95 22.11 -7.08
CA ILE A 59 6.28 22.95 -5.90
C ILE A 59 6.45 24.42 -6.31
N ALA A 60 7.08 24.68 -7.46
CA ALA A 60 7.26 26.01 -8.02
C ALA A 60 5.96 26.60 -8.62
N GLY A 61 4.91 25.78 -8.76
CA GLY A 61 3.64 26.17 -9.37
C GLY A 61 3.70 26.33 -10.89
N SER A 62 4.76 25.86 -11.55
CA SER A 62 4.87 25.83 -13.00
C SER A 62 4.14 24.64 -13.63
N GLU A 63 3.93 23.57 -12.87
CA GLU A 63 3.16 22.39 -13.26
C GLU A 63 1.95 22.20 -12.33
N PRO A 64 0.80 21.70 -12.83
CA PRO A 64 -0.34 21.37 -12.00
C PRO A 64 -0.09 20.11 -11.16
N TRP A 65 -0.73 19.99 -9.99
CA TRP A 65 -0.54 18.84 -9.08
C TRP A 65 -0.80 17.47 -9.74
N TRP A 66 -1.70 17.41 -10.73
CA TRP A 66 -2.02 16.17 -11.45
C TRP A 66 -0.92 15.74 -12.43
N ALA A 67 0.08 16.59 -12.71
CA ALA A 67 1.25 16.22 -13.50
C ALA A 67 2.03 15.05 -12.87
N LEU A 68 1.97 14.91 -11.53
CA LEU A 68 2.51 13.75 -10.82
C LEU A 68 1.81 12.46 -11.26
N LEU A 69 0.49 12.47 -11.40
CA LEU A 69 -0.28 11.30 -11.85
C LEU A 69 0.07 10.94 -13.30
N VAL A 70 0.22 11.96 -14.16
CA VAL A 70 0.66 11.75 -15.54
C VAL A 70 2.03 11.09 -15.56
N ALA A 71 2.99 11.63 -14.81
CA ALA A 71 4.33 11.06 -14.72
C ALA A 71 4.32 9.60 -14.27
N ILE A 72 3.47 9.24 -13.32
CA ILE A 72 3.31 7.85 -12.85
C ILE A 72 2.78 6.95 -13.97
N VAL A 73 1.73 7.37 -14.68
CA VAL A 73 1.08 6.53 -15.71
C VAL A 73 1.91 6.45 -17.00
N THR A 74 2.67 7.49 -17.35
CA THR A 74 3.49 7.51 -18.57
C THR A 74 4.87 6.91 -18.40
N THR A 75 5.33 6.67 -17.17
CA THR A 75 6.65 6.12 -16.89
C THR A 75 6.53 4.66 -16.45
N PRO A 76 6.94 3.67 -17.27
CA PRO A 76 6.69 2.25 -16.98
C PRO A 76 7.23 1.79 -15.63
N ILE A 77 8.38 2.32 -15.19
CA ILE A 77 8.97 2.00 -13.88
C ILE A 77 8.11 2.53 -12.73
N LEU A 78 7.60 3.76 -12.84
CA LEU A 78 6.72 4.34 -11.82
C LEU A 78 5.37 3.64 -11.78
N LEU A 79 4.80 3.33 -12.94
CA LEU A 79 3.55 2.56 -13.03
C LEU A 79 3.72 1.16 -12.42
N GLY A 80 4.81 0.47 -12.76
CA GLY A 80 5.13 -0.84 -12.19
C GLY A 80 5.28 -0.79 -10.67
N ALA A 81 5.99 0.22 -10.15
CA ALA A 81 6.17 0.42 -8.72
C ALA A 81 4.84 0.73 -8.00
N PHE A 82 4.03 1.64 -8.56
CA PHE A 82 2.70 1.98 -8.06
C PHE A 82 1.80 0.74 -7.98
N LEU A 83 1.70 -0.03 -9.06
CA LEU A 83 0.89 -1.25 -9.05
C LEU A 83 1.40 -2.29 -8.04
N PHE A 84 2.72 -2.44 -7.94
CA PHE A 84 3.33 -3.36 -7.00
C PHE A 84 3.08 -2.98 -5.54
N VAL A 85 3.30 -1.72 -5.18
CA VAL A 85 3.09 -1.22 -3.82
C VAL A 85 1.61 -1.30 -3.44
N ALA A 86 0.69 -0.98 -4.36
CA ALA A 86 -0.74 -1.12 -4.15
C ALA A 86 -1.13 -2.57 -3.81
N VAL A 87 -0.65 -3.54 -4.59
CA VAL A 87 -0.93 -4.97 -4.37
C VAL A 87 -0.32 -5.44 -3.04
N VAL A 88 0.95 -5.16 -2.78
CA VAL A 88 1.62 -5.58 -1.55
C VAL A 88 0.95 -4.97 -0.32
N SER A 89 0.61 -3.69 -0.38
CA SER A 89 -0.07 -2.97 0.70
C SER A 89 -1.47 -3.50 0.94
N PHE A 90 -2.19 -3.85 -0.12
CA PHE A 90 -3.50 -4.47 -0.01
C PHE A 90 -3.43 -5.85 0.67
N VAL A 91 -2.47 -6.69 0.26
CA VAL A 91 -2.30 -8.08 0.74
C VAL A 91 -1.61 -8.16 2.11
N LEU A 92 -0.92 -7.11 2.56
CA LEU A 92 -0.17 -7.06 3.82
C LEU A 92 -0.88 -7.65 5.07
N PRO A 93 -2.20 -7.49 5.29
CA PRO A 93 -2.90 -8.10 6.43
C PRO A 93 -2.91 -9.64 6.38
N PHE A 94 -2.89 -10.22 5.18
CA PHE A 94 -2.93 -11.66 4.94
C PHE A 94 -1.54 -12.31 4.96
N LEU A 95 -0.47 -11.52 4.95
CA LEU A 95 0.88 -12.06 4.99
C LEU A 95 1.26 -12.54 6.40
N PRO A 96 2.04 -13.64 6.51
CA PRO A 96 2.59 -14.08 7.78
C PRO A 96 3.50 -12.98 8.35
N ARG A 97 3.38 -12.70 9.65
CA ARG A 97 4.23 -11.72 10.32
C ARG A 97 5.19 -12.45 11.24
N ARG A 98 6.47 -12.06 11.23
CA ARG A 98 7.41 -12.46 12.28
C ARG A 98 6.92 -11.91 13.61
N ASP A 99 7.03 -12.70 14.67
CA ASP A 99 6.80 -12.22 16.02
C ASP A 99 8.04 -11.43 16.48
N PRO A 100 7.95 -10.10 16.64
CA PRO A 100 9.09 -9.32 17.11
C PRO A 100 9.47 -9.65 18.56
N SER A 101 8.56 -10.26 19.35
CA SER A 101 8.84 -10.68 20.73
C SER A 101 9.59 -12.02 20.82
N ARG A 102 9.74 -12.75 19.70
CA ARG A 102 10.49 -14.01 19.62
C ARG A 102 11.30 -14.06 18.33
N PRO A 103 12.53 -13.50 18.30
CA PRO A 103 13.38 -13.56 17.12
C PRO A 103 13.65 -15.03 16.76
N GLY A 104 13.11 -15.48 15.62
CA GLY A 104 13.16 -16.87 15.14
C GLY A 104 11.79 -17.57 15.07
N ALA A 105 10.76 -17.02 15.73
CA ALA A 105 9.40 -17.54 15.66
C ALA A 105 8.55 -16.74 14.66
N TRP A 106 8.15 -17.39 13.58
CA TRP A 106 7.12 -16.88 12.67
C TRP A 106 5.73 -17.20 13.27
N ARG A 107 4.86 -16.20 13.40
CA ARG A 107 3.49 -16.33 13.94
C ARG A 107 2.45 -16.55 12.85
#